data_AF-A0A4R0XBP9-F1
#
_entry.id   AF-A0A4R0XBP9-F1
#
_cell.length_a   1.000
_cell.length_b   1.000
_cell.length_c   1.000
_cell.angle_alpha   90.00
_cell.angle_beta   90.00
_cell.angle_gamma   90.00
#
_symmetry.space_group_name_H-M   'P 1'
#
loop_
_entity.id
_entity.type
_entity.pdbx_description
1 polymer ?
#
loop_
_entity_poly.entity_id
_entity_poly.type
_entity_poly.pdbx_seq_one_letter_code
_entity_poly.pdbx_strand_id
1 'polypeptide(L)'
;MPYGRKPTQADSARGPGEIDFNALWDRAYVPVIESLGYDAVRADQDTGAMIITQMLERIYYADLVLADMTIANGNVYYEVGIRHAAKPNGCVLLAADWSQPLFDVAQLRTVRYPLANGDVDDATAQRIRDTIVPGIKALTDGQSPMFEAIKGFPSSPEPALASTMKQRMAELAAFQSAVRGVRLLPKPQRMARAQELVKKHGVPPLMASVAFALLLLLRDSVEVPDDWNKLLAFIDALPEDFRQQPELQSQRASPSRRRGTCAKRSSNSRSCWRRRVRRPSALGCWAADTSGSTAIQRSRSRSGNFLTGRSIATSVAWTSISTTTTARRICRACIARAMARMI
;
A
#
# COMPACT_ATOMS: atom_id res chain seq x y z
N MET A 1 15.56 13.18 -0.99
CA MET A 1 14.68 13.82 0.01
C MET A 1 13.80 14.88 -0.65
N PRO A 2 12.64 15.27 -0.10
CA PRO A 2 11.85 16.40 -0.60
C PRO A 2 12.61 17.74 -0.54
N TYR A 3 12.16 18.74 -1.30
CA TYR A 3 12.74 20.10 -1.35
C TYR A 3 11.76 21.18 -0.87
N GLY A 4 12.26 22.22 -0.20
CA GLY A 4 11.48 23.35 0.28
C GLY A 4 10.52 23.01 1.42
N ARG A 5 9.56 23.91 1.68
CA ARG A 5 8.47 23.62 2.62
C ARG A 5 7.43 22.70 2.01
N LYS A 6 7.09 21.62 2.71
CA LYS A 6 6.10 20.65 2.26
C LYS A 6 5.09 20.35 3.37
N PRO A 7 3.80 20.23 3.03
CA PRO A 7 2.81 19.78 3.98
C PRO A 7 3.07 18.34 4.38
N THR A 8 2.80 18.03 5.63
CA THR A 8 2.79 16.66 6.13
C THR A 8 1.37 16.10 5.98
N GLN A 9 1.28 14.78 5.96
CA GLN A 9 0.00 14.08 6.14
C GLN A 9 -0.17 13.63 7.60
N ALA A 10 0.54 14.29 8.53
CA ALA A 10 0.48 13.95 9.94
C ALA A 10 -0.88 14.35 10.51
N ASP A 11 -1.37 13.53 11.43
CA ASP A 11 -2.41 13.98 12.35
C ASP A 11 -1.87 15.19 13.13
N SER A 12 -2.63 16.29 13.18
CA SER A 12 -2.22 17.51 13.87
C SER A 12 -1.98 17.32 15.36
N ALA A 13 -2.48 16.21 15.95
CA ALA A 13 -2.17 15.82 17.32
C ALA A 13 -0.82 15.08 17.47
N ARG A 14 -0.19 14.67 16.36
CA ARG A 14 0.99 13.77 16.35
C ARG A 14 2.21 14.38 15.67
N GLY A 15 2.04 15.30 14.72
CA GLY A 15 3.14 15.90 13.99
C GLY A 15 2.83 17.29 13.44
N PRO A 16 3.85 18.02 12.97
CA PRO A 16 3.71 19.35 12.42
C PRO A 16 2.95 19.31 11.11
N GLY A 17 2.20 20.37 10.76
CA GLY A 17 1.45 20.44 9.51
C GLY A 17 2.32 20.61 8.26
N GLU A 18 3.53 21.16 8.42
CA GLU A 18 4.52 21.33 7.35
C GLU A 18 5.93 21.09 7.88
N ILE A 19 6.90 20.85 6.99
CA ILE A 19 8.33 20.73 7.32
C ILE A 19 9.14 21.59 6.36
N ASP A 20 10.17 22.25 6.87
CA ASP A 20 11.20 22.91 6.08
C ASP A 20 12.34 21.95 5.72
N PHE A 21 12.24 21.30 4.56
CA PHE A 21 13.27 20.35 4.10
C PHE A 21 14.55 21.03 3.64
N ASN A 22 14.58 22.35 3.44
CA ASN A 22 15.82 23.06 3.16
C ASN A 22 16.60 23.25 4.45
N ALA A 23 15.95 23.75 5.51
CA ALA A 23 16.57 23.86 6.83
C ALA A 23 17.03 22.49 7.36
N LEU A 24 16.25 21.41 7.13
CA LEU A 24 16.66 20.06 7.49
C LEU A 24 17.93 19.60 6.75
N TRP A 25 18.01 19.87 5.45
CA TRP A 25 19.18 19.54 4.64
C TRP A 25 20.41 20.31 5.12
N ASP A 26 20.34 21.64 5.13
CA ASP A 26 21.49 22.52 5.37
C ASP A 26 21.99 22.41 6.81
N ARG A 27 21.08 22.32 7.80
CA ARG A 27 21.46 22.37 9.21
C ARG A 27 21.68 20.99 9.82
N ALA A 28 21.03 19.94 9.32
CA ALA A 28 21.17 18.61 9.92
C ALA A 28 21.93 17.63 9.03
N TYR A 29 21.48 17.42 7.78
CA TYR A 29 22.03 16.35 6.94
C TYR A 29 23.42 16.66 6.40
N VAL A 30 23.67 17.87 5.87
CA VAL A 30 25.00 18.25 5.36
C VAL A 30 26.08 18.09 6.44
N PRO A 31 25.93 18.66 7.67
CA PRO A 31 26.95 18.47 8.70
C PRO A 31 27.14 17.02 9.12
N VAL A 32 26.08 16.21 9.10
CA VAL A 32 26.18 14.78 9.41
C VAL A 32 26.98 14.05 8.34
N ILE A 33 26.65 14.25 7.07
CA ILE A 33 27.31 13.61 5.94
C ILE A 33 28.81 13.96 5.94
N GLU A 34 29.14 15.24 6.10
CA GLU A 34 30.52 15.73 6.17
C GLU A 34 31.26 15.19 7.40
N SER A 35 30.60 15.13 8.56
CA SER A 35 31.20 14.55 9.78
C SER A 35 31.52 13.05 9.66
N LEU A 36 30.85 12.36 8.73
CA LEU A 36 31.10 10.96 8.41
C LEU A 36 32.16 10.78 7.30
N GLY A 37 32.71 11.87 6.77
CA GLY A 37 33.78 11.86 5.77
C GLY A 37 33.28 11.76 4.32
N TYR A 38 32.01 12.09 4.05
CA TYR A 38 31.43 12.09 2.71
C TYR A 38 31.19 13.51 2.20
N ASP A 39 31.19 13.69 0.89
CA ASP A 39 30.76 14.92 0.25
C ASP A 39 29.23 14.95 0.12
N ALA A 40 28.60 15.99 0.67
CA ALA A 40 27.15 16.12 0.67
C ALA A 40 26.63 16.62 -0.69
N VAL A 41 25.91 15.75 -1.40
CA VAL A 41 25.20 16.11 -2.64
C VAL A 41 23.72 15.86 -2.46
N ARG A 42 22.91 16.90 -2.66
CA ARG A 42 21.45 16.77 -2.72
C ARG A 42 21.04 16.39 -4.12
N ALA A 43 20.12 15.44 -4.23
CA ALA A 43 19.35 15.25 -5.47
C ALA A 43 18.35 16.41 -5.60
N ASP A 44 18.79 17.53 -6.17
CA ASP A 44 17.91 18.65 -6.49
C ASP A 44 17.02 18.34 -7.70
N GLN A 45 15.96 19.14 -7.88
CA GLN A 45 15.07 19.09 -9.04
C GLN A 45 15.82 19.54 -10.30
N ASP A 46 16.64 18.66 -10.88
CA ASP A 46 17.13 18.85 -12.24
C ASP A 46 15.90 19.02 -13.14
N THR A 47 15.86 20.08 -13.95
CA THR A 47 14.77 20.35 -14.91
C THR A 47 15.31 20.16 -16.34
N GLY A 48 14.74 19.23 -17.12
CA GLY A 48 15.25 18.85 -18.46
C GLY A 48 14.91 17.41 -18.90
N ALA A 49 15.25 17.04 -20.14
CA ALA A 49 14.96 15.71 -20.69
C ALA A 49 15.96 14.60 -20.28
N MET A 50 17.15 14.98 -19.77
CA MET A 50 18.22 14.04 -19.35
C MET A 50 18.23 13.72 -17.84
N ILE A 51 17.24 14.19 -17.08
CA ILE A 51 17.19 14.10 -15.61
C ILE A 51 17.30 12.67 -15.11
N ILE A 52 16.58 11.74 -15.73
CA ILE A 52 16.46 10.38 -15.21
C ILE A 52 17.81 9.68 -15.26
N THR A 53 18.56 9.79 -16.37
CA THR A 53 19.87 9.14 -16.49
C THR A 53 20.86 9.68 -15.45
N GLN A 54 20.94 11.01 -15.29
CA GLN A 54 21.85 11.62 -14.31
C GLN A 54 21.46 11.26 -12.87
N MET A 55 20.17 11.24 -12.56
CA MET A 55 19.68 10.79 -11.27
C MET A 55 20.03 9.32 -11.00
N LEU A 56 19.86 8.44 -11.99
CA LEU A 56 20.22 7.03 -11.87
C LEU A 56 21.73 6.85 -11.66
N GLU A 57 22.56 7.58 -12.42
CA GLU A 57 24.02 7.58 -12.26
C GLU A 57 24.43 8.03 -10.85
N ARG A 58 23.87 9.14 -10.35
CA ARG A 58 24.16 9.63 -9.00
C ARG A 58 23.80 8.60 -7.93
N ILE A 59 22.61 8.01 -8.00
CA ILE A 59 22.19 6.98 -7.05
C ILE A 59 23.05 5.73 -7.14
N TYR A 60 23.49 5.35 -8.34
CA TYR A 60 24.33 4.19 -8.55
C TYR A 60 25.76 4.41 -8.03
N TYR A 61 26.37 5.56 -8.35
CA TYR A 61 27.76 5.84 -8.02
C TYR A 61 27.97 6.41 -6.61
N ALA A 62 26.92 6.91 -5.94
CA ALA A 62 27.02 7.33 -4.54
C ALA A 62 27.47 6.17 -3.63
N ASP A 63 28.43 6.41 -2.76
CA ASP A 63 28.85 5.43 -1.75
C ASP A 63 27.75 5.23 -0.70
N LEU A 64 27.10 6.34 -0.29
CA LEU A 64 26.03 6.37 0.68
C LEU A 64 24.84 7.18 0.17
N VAL A 65 23.64 6.60 0.27
CA VAL A 65 22.36 7.28 0.01
C VAL A 65 21.57 7.41 1.31
N LEU A 66 21.33 8.64 1.74
CA LEU A 66 20.40 8.95 2.83
C LEU A 66 19.03 9.33 2.24
N ALA A 67 18.01 8.50 2.50
CA ALA A 67 16.67 8.68 1.96
C ALA A 67 15.68 9.10 3.06
N ASP A 68 15.33 10.38 3.08
CA ASP A 68 14.28 10.90 3.97
C ASP A 68 12.88 10.55 3.44
N MET A 69 12.20 9.68 4.19
CA MET A 69 10.87 9.15 3.93
C MET A 69 9.85 9.67 4.94
N THR A 70 10.13 10.81 5.58
CA THR A 70 9.24 11.44 6.58
C THR A 70 7.85 11.69 6.02
N ILE A 71 7.76 12.06 4.75
CA ILE A 71 6.49 12.19 4.02
C ILE A 71 6.42 11.18 2.87
N ALA A 72 5.19 10.78 2.51
CA ALA A 72 4.95 9.83 1.42
C ALA A 72 5.21 10.47 0.05
N ASN A 73 6.47 10.51 -0.37
CA ASN A 73 6.91 11.04 -1.65
C ASN A 73 7.23 9.91 -2.65
N GLY A 74 6.44 9.82 -3.71
CA GLY A 74 6.60 8.81 -4.77
C GLY A 74 7.99 8.78 -5.42
N ASN A 75 8.64 9.93 -5.57
CA ASN A 75 9.97 10.01 -6.18
C ASN A 75 11.02 9.39 -5.25
N VAL A 76 10.96 9.70 -3.95
CA VAL A 76 11.89 9.11 -2.98
C VAL A 76 11.73 7.59 -2.92
N TYR A 77 10.49 7.09 -2.94
CA TYR A 77 10.25 5.64 -2.98
C TYR A 77 10.82 4.96 -4.23
N TYR A 78 10.69 5.63 -5.39
CA TYR A 78 11.26 5.14 -6.65
C TYR A 78 12.78 5.04 -6.59
N GLU A 79 13.44 6.11 -6.11
CA GLU A 79 14.90 6.19 -5.96
C GLU A 79 15.44 5.14 -4.98
N VAL A 80 14.78 4.95 -3.83
CA VAL A 80 15.11 3.92 -2.85
C VAL A 80 14.98 2.52 -3.46
N GLY A 81 13.91 2.26 -4.20
CA GLY A 81 13.72 0.98 -4.88
C GLY A 81 14.84 0.66 -5.87
N ILE A 82 15.28 1.66 -6.65
CA ILE A 82 16.43 1.52 -7.55
C ILE A 82 17.70 1.25 -6.76
N ARG A 83 17.99 2.05 -5.72
CA ARG A 83 19.21 1.88 -4.92
C ARG A 83 19.28 0.48 -4.32
N HIS A 84 18.19 0.00 -3.73
CA HIS A 84 18.08 -1.33 -3.15
C HIS A 84 18.31 -2.48 -4.13
N ALA A 85 18.01 -2.27 -5.42
CA ALA A 85 18.26 -3.25 -6.48
C ALA A 85 19.66 -3.11 -7.09
N ALA A 86 20.26 -1.92 -7.04
CA ALA A 86 21.49 -1.64 -7.75
C ALA A 86 22.75 -1.87 -6.91
N LYS A 87 22.67 -1.73 -5.58
CA LYS A 87 23.80 -1.90 -4.67
C LYS A 87 23.44 -2.76 -3.46
N PRO A 88 24.37 -3.59 -2.97
CA PRO A 88 24.11 -4.46 -1.83
C PRO A 88 23.94 -3.70 -0.52
N ASN A 89 24.50 -2.49 -0.37
CA ASN A 89 24.51 -1.71 0.87
C ASN A 89 24.61 -0.20 0.57
N GLY A 90 24.80 0.62 1.61
CA GLY A 90 24.95 2.07 1.49
C GLY A 90 23.63 2.78 1.19
N CYS A 91 22.50 2.27 1.68
CA CYS A 91 21.21 2.96 1.64
C CYS A 91 20.61 3.00 3.04
N VAL A 92 20.50 4.19 3.61
CA VAL A 92 19.94 4.39 4.95
C VAL A 92 18.67 5.21 4.84
N LEU A 93 17.58 4.64 5.34
CA LEU A 93 16.28 5.30 5.37
C LEU A 93 16.18 6.15 6.64
N LEU A 94 15.72 7.40 6.49
CA LEU A 94 15.51 8.35 7.58
C LEU A 94 14.03 8.71 7.63
N ALA A 95 13.47 8.91 8.82
CA ALA A 95 12.14 9.47 8.96
C ALA A 95 11.94 10.12 10.32
N ALA A 96 11.15 11.19 10.40
CA ALA A 96 10.75 11.75 11.69
C ALA A 96 10.00 10.70 12.55
N ASP A 97 10.09 10.82 13.87
CA ASP A 97 9.52 9.85 14.82
C ASP A 97 8.00 9.66 14.66
N TRP A 98 7.28 10.73 14.34
CA TRP A 98 5.83 10.69 14.13
C TRP A 98 5.43 10.20 12.72
N SER A 99 6.39 10.07 11.80
CA SER A 99 6.13 9.69 10.41
C SER A 99 5.56 8.28 10.31
N GLN A 100 4.47 8.14 9.56
CA GLN A 100 3.82 6.87 9.26
C GLN A 100 4.19 6.43 7.84
N PRO A 101 5.15 5.50 7.69
CA PRO A 101 5.54 4.98 6.39
C PRO A 101 4.39 4.20 5.73
N LEU A 102 4.46 4.06 4.41
CA LEU A 102 3.55 3.18 3.67
C LEU A 102 3.81 1.72 4.04
N PHE A 103 2.77 0.90 3.94
CA PHE A 103 2.77 -0.49 4.40
C PHE A 103 4.01 -1.30 3.96
N ASP A 104 4.35 -1.28 2.67
CA ASP A 104 5.45 -2.10 2.13
C ASP A 104 6.84 -1.68 2.65
N VAL A 105 7.02 -0.41 3.00
CA VAL A 105 8.29 0.12 3.51
C VAL A 105 8.31 0.26 5.04
N ALA A 106 7.17 0.06 5.71
CA ALA A 106 7.05 0.19 7.15
C ALA A 106 7.88 -0.84 7.92
N GLN A 107 8.19 -1.98 7.30
CA GLN A 107 9.02 -3.04 7.87
C GLN A 107 10.52 -2.80 7.65
N LEU A 108 10.89 -1.83 6.81
CA LEU A 108 12.30 -1.54 6.54
C LEU A 108 12.92 -0.78 7.71
N ARG A 109 14.15 -1.17 8.05
CA ARG A 109 14.95 -0.49 9.07
C ARG A 109 15.14 0.98 8.67
N THR A 110 14.68 1.87 9.54
CA THR A 110 14.66 3.32 9.32
C THR A 110 15.19 4.00 10.56
N VAL A 111 16.18 4.88 10.40
CA VAL A 111 16.67 5.71 11.50
C VAL A 111 15.63 6.80 11.76
N ARG A 112 15.16 6.86 13.00
CA ARG A 112 14.16 7.83 13.43
C ARG A 112 14.84 9.04 14.05
N TYR A 113 14.27 10.24 13.85
CA TYR A 113 14.78 11.47 14.43
C TYR A 113 13.68 12.39 14.96
N PRO A 114 13.98 13.17 16.02
CA PRO A 114 12.99 14.05 16.63
C PRO A 114 12.75 15.30 15.79
N LEU A 115 11.49 15.55 15.41
CA LEU A 115 11.07 16.77 14.71
C LEU A 115 9.67 17.18 15.13
N ALA A 116 9.54 18.02 16.17
CA ALA A 116 8.24 18.37 16.75
C ALA A 116 7.48 19.43 15.92
N ASN A 117 8.16 20.51 15.50
CA ASN A 117 7.50 21.74 15.03
C ASN A 117 7.68 22.01 13.53
N GLY A 118 8.30 21.08 12.78
CA GLY A 118 8.50 21.22 11.33
C GLY A 118 9.62 22.18 10.92
N ASP A 119 9.85 23.22 11.72
CA ASP A 119 11.02 24.08 11.64
C ASP A 119 12.25 23.40 12.26
N VAL A 120 13.41 23.64 11.65
CA VAL A 120 14.70 23.08 12.09
C VAL A 120 15.58 24.24 12.55
N ASP A 121 15.49 24.61 13.84
CA ASP A 121 16.41 25.53 14.51
C ASP A 121 17.73 24.84 14.90
N ASP A 122 18.73 25.57 15.42
CA ASP A 122 20.04 24.99 15.74
C ASP A 122 19.96 23.90 16.81
N ALA A 123 19.10 24.10 17.81
CA ALA A 123 18.88 23.13 18.87
C ALA A 123 18.24 21.85 18.32
N THR A 124 17.26 21.97 17.43
CA THR A 124 16.61 20.83 16.77
C THR A 124 17.57 20.14 15.83
N ALA A 125 18.32 20.90 15.02
CA ALA A 125 19.34 20.36 14.14
C ALA A 125 20.37 19.56 14.93
N GLN A 126 20.90 20.09 16.04
CA GLN A 126 21.85 19.36 16.91
C GLN A 126 21.26 18.04 17.40
N ARG A 127 20.02 18.04 17.92
CA ARG A 127 19.36 16.81 18.36
C ARG A 127 19.20 15.79 17.23
N ILE A 128 18.83 16.24 16.02
CA ILE A 128 18.73 15.37 14.84
C ILE A 128 20.09 14.76 14.54
N ARG A 129 21.16 15.57 14.48
CA ARG A 129 22.53 15.10 14.21
C ARG A 129 22.97 14.02 15.21
N ASP A 130 22.80 14.30 16.51
CA ASP A 130 23.18 13.38 17.58
C ASP A 130 22.40 12.05 17.50
N THR A 131 21.15 12.10 17.03
CA THR A 131 20.30 10.92 16.89
C THR A 131 20.65 10.10 15.67
N ILE A 132 20.86 10.74 14.51
CA ILE A 132 21.01 10.00 13.24
C ILE A 132 22.41 9.47 13.02
N VAL A 133 23.48 10.10 13.55
CA VAL A 133 24.86 9.65 13.33
C VAL A 133 25.09 8.18 13.74
N PRO A 134 24.71 7.75 14.96
CA PRO A 134 24.87 6.34 15.35
C PRO A 134 24.03 5.40 14.48
N GLY A 135 22.79 5.81 14.16
CA GLY A 135 21.87 5.02 13.34
C GLY A 135 22.37 4.83 11.89
N ILE A 136 22.93 5.88 11.30
CA ILE A 136 23.53 5.82 9.96
C ILE A 136 24.71 4.84 10.00
N LYS A 137 25.67 5.02 10.94
CA LYS A 137 26.83 4.11 11.08
C LYS A 137 26.40 2.65 11.24
N ALA A 138 25.35 2.39 12.02
CA ALA A 138 24.86 1.03 12.25
C ALA A 138 24.18 0.39 11.03
N LEU A 139 23.67 1.19 10.09
CA LEU A 139 22.89 0.71 8.95
C LEU A 139 23.60 0.86 7.60
N THR A 140 24.71 1.61 7.51
CA THR A 140 25.46 1.80 6.26
C THR A 140 25.84 0.48 5.59
N ASP A 141 26.30 -0.49 6.38
CA ASP A 141 26.68 -1.84 5.90
C ASP A 141 25.51 -2.83 5.86
N GLY A 142 24.30 -2.37 6.18
CA GLY A 142 23.09 -3.17 6.10
C GLY A 142 22.81 -3.64 4.66
N GLN A 143 22.42 -4.91 4.52
CA GLN A 143 22.06 -5.45 3.22
C GLN A 143 20.75 -4.86 2.70
N SER A 144 20.75 -4.51 1.42
CA SER A 144 19.57 -4.04 0.71
C SER A 144 18.57 -5.19 0.48
N PRO A 145 17.25 -4.92 0.52
CA PRO A 145 16.22 -5.96 0.49
C PRO A 145 16.29 -6.96 -0.66
N MET A 146 16.70 -6.54 -1.86
CA MET A 146 16.82 -7.46 -3.01
C MET A 146 17.93 -8.50 -2.81
N PHE A 147 19.05 -8.08 -2.23
CA PHE A 147 20.21 -8.93 -1.96
C PHE A 147 19.95 -9.87 -0.79
N GLU A 148 19.13 -9.43 0.19
CA GLU A 148 18.65 -10.27 1.29
C GLU A 148 17.61 -11.30 0.80
N ALA A 149 16.65 -10.88 -0.02
CA ALA A 149 15.53 -11.72 -0.45
C ALA A 149 15.90 -12.75 -1.53
N ILE A 150 16.84 -12.42 -2.43
CA ILE A 150 17.22 -13.27 -3.56
C ILE A 150 18.69 -13.64 -3.45
N LYS A 151 18.96 -14.83 -2.93
CA LYS A 151 20.32 -15.37 -2.82
C LYS A 151 20.98 -15.47 -4.20
N GLY A 152 22.15 -14.84 -4.34
CA GLY A 152 22.91 -14.78 -5.58
C GLY A 152 22.48 -13.68 -6.56
N PHE A 153 21.54 -12.80 -6.17
CA PHE A 153 21.23 -11.59 -6.93
C PHE A 153 22.44 -10.65 -7.01
N PRO A 154 22.66 -9.96 -8.14
CA PRO A 154 21.87 -10.01 -9.38
C PRO A 154 22.32 -11.08 -10.39
N SER A 155 23.54 -11.64 -10.26
CA SER A 155 24.20 -12.35 -11.35
C SER A 155 23.97 -13.86 -11.38
N SER A 156 23.72 -14.49 -10.23
CA SER A 156 23.55 -15.94 -10.15
C SER A 156 22.48 -16.34 -9.12
N PRO A 157 21.20 -15.96 -9.34
CA PRO A 157 20.12 -16.39 -8.46
C PRO A 157 20.01 -17.91 -8.42
N GLU A 158 19.81 -18.48 -7.23
CA GLU A 158 19.74 -19.94 -7.04
C GLU A 158 18.55 -20.55 -7.83
N PRO A 159 18.78 -21.41 -8.83
CA PRO A 159 17.72 -21.90 -9.71
C PRO A 159 16.63 -22.69 -8.98
N ALA A 160 17.01 -23.42 -7.92
CA ALA A 160 16.08 -24.17 -7.08
C ALA A 160 15.04 -23.24 -6.42
N LEU A 161 15.48 -22.13 -5.82
CA LEU A 161 14.58 -21.13 -5.21
C LEU A 161 13.65 -20.51 -6.25
N ALA A 162 14.18 -20.19 -7.43
CA ALA A 162 13.38 -19.66 -8.53
C ALA A 162 12.30 -20.65 -8.99
N SER A 163 12.63 -21.94 -9.06
CA SER A 163 11.67 -22.99 -9.44
C SER A 163 10.55 -23.15 -8.41
N THR A 164 10.88 -23.16 -7.12
CA THR A 164 9.89 -23.23 -6.03
C THR A 164 9.00 -22.00 -6.01
N MET A 165 9.57 -20.80 -6.18
CA MET A 165 8.78 -19.57 -6.23
C MET A 165 7.82 -19.57 -7.44
N LYS A 166 8.30 -19.96 -8.62
CA LYS A 166 7.45 -20.07 -9.82
C LYS A 166 6.31 -21.08 -9.63
N GLN A 167 6.57 -22.20 -8.97
CA GLN A 167 5.53 -23.18 -8.64
C GLN A 167 4.47 -22.56 -7.71
N ARG A 168 4.89 -21.90 -6.63
CA ARG A 168 3.97 -21.19 -5.71
C ARG A 168 3.15 -20.12 -6.43
N MET A 169 3.76 -19.37 -7.35
CA MET A 169 3.05 -18.40 -8.18
C MET A 169 2.00 -19.06 -9.08
N ALA A 170 2.31 -20.22 -9.68
CA ALA A 170 1.37 -20.95 -10.50
C ALA A 170 0.18 -21.49 -9.68
N GLU A 171 0.44 -22.01 -8.48
CA GLU A 171 -0.60 -22.46 -7.54
C GLU A 171 -1.49 -21.29 -7.10
N LEU A 172 -0.89 -20.14 -6.77
CA LEU A 172 -1.64 -18.92 -6.43
C LEU A 172 -2.48 -18.41 -7.61
N ALA A 173 -1.94 -18.42 -8.82
CA ALA A 173 -2.67 -18.02 -10.02
C ALA A 173 -3.87 -18.95 -10.30
N ALA A 174 -3.70 -20.25 -10.10
CA ALA A 174 -4.78 -21.23 -10.21
C ALA A 174 -5.87 -20.96 -9.16
N PHE A 175 -5.48 -20.69 -7.91
CA PHE A 175 -6.41 -20.33 -6.85
C PHE A 175 -7.15 -19.01 -7.14
N GLN A 176 -6.44 -17.96 -7.55
CA GLN A 176 -7.05 -16.67 -7.91
C GLN A 176 -8.01 -16.80 -9.10
N SER A 177 -7.68 -17.66 -10.07
CA SER A 177 -8.59 -17.98 -11.18
C SER A 177 -9.86 -18.65 -10.68
N ALA A 178 -9.76 -19.60 -9.74
CA ALA A 178 -10.91 -20.23 -9.11
C ALA A 178 -11.79 -19.22 -8.33
N VAL A 179 -11.17 -18.34 -7.53
CA VAL A 179 -11.86 -17.26 -6.81
C VAL A 179 -12.58 -16.31 -7.79
N ARG A 180 -11.92 -15.92 -8.89
CA ARG A 180 -12.53 -15.12 -9.96
C ARG A 180 -13.72 -15.84 -10.58
N GLY A 181 -13.59 -17.15 -10.83
CA GLY A 181 -14.68 -18.00 -11.31
C GLY A 181 -15.92 -17.87 -10.43
N VAL A 182 -15.77 -17.96 -9.11
CA VAL A 182 -16.88 -17.76 -8.16
C VAL A 182 -17.48 -16.36 -8.26
N ARG A 183 -16.64 -15.31 -8.32
CA ARG A 183 -17.10 -13.92 -8.40
C ARG A 183 -17.91 -13.63 -9.67
N LEU A 184 -17.68 -14.37 -10.75
CA LEU A 184 -18.40 -14.22 -12.02
C LEU A 184 -19.72 -14.99 -12.08
N LEU A 185 -19.98 -15.91 -11.14
CA LEU A 185 -21.25 -16.62 -11.08
C LEU A 185 -22.41 -15.70 -10.66
N PRO A 186 -23.67 -16.04 -10.99
CA PRO A 186 -24.85 -15.46 -10.37
C PRO A 186 -24.78 -15.57 -8.84
N LYS A 187 -25.22 -14.53 -8.11
CA LYS A 187 -25.10 -14.45 -6.65
C LYS A 187 -25.62 -15.71 -5.91
N PRO A 188 -26.75 -16.32 -6.29
CA PRO A 188 -27.29 -17.51 -5.62
C PRO A 188 -26.37 -18.74 -5.66
N GLN A 189 -25.45 -18.79 -6.62
CA GLN A 189 -24.56 -19.93 -6.82
C GLN A 189 -23.19 -19.74 -6.14
N ARG A 190 -22.89 -18.51 -5.70
CA ARG A 190 -21.54 -18.16 -5.22
C ARG A 190 -21.19 -18.85 -3.92
N MET A 191 -22.12 -18.90 -2.96
CA MET A 191 -21.85 -19.49 -1.63
C MET A 191 -21.50 -20.98 -1.74
N ALA A 192 -22.28 -21.74 -2.50
CA ALA A 192 -22.01 -23.17 -2.71
C ALA A 192 -20.60 -23.38 -3.31
N ARG A 193 -20.28 -22.63 -4.38
CA ARG A 193 -18.96 -22.73 -5.02
C ARG A 193 -17.82 -22.22 -4.15
N ALA A 194 -18.04 -21.19 -3.33
CA ALA A 194 -17.06 -20.70 -2.36
C ALA A 194 -16.76 -21.76 -1.29
N GLN A 195 -17.76 -22.49 -0.80
CA GLN A 195 -17.56 -23.59 0.15
C GLN A 195 -16.73 -24.74 -0.45
N GLU A 196 -16.88 -25.03 -1.74
CA GLU A 196 -16.02 -26.01 -2.43
C GLU A 196 -14.55 -25.55 -2.45
N LEU A 197 -14.30 -24.26 -2.67
CA LEU A 197 -12.94 -23.72 -2.58
C LEU A 197 -12.38 -23.76 -1.15
N VAL A 198 -13.22 -23.52 -0.15
CA VAL A 198 -12.83 -23.66 1.27
C VAL A 198 -12.45 -25.11 1.59
N LYS A 199 -13.24 -26.09 1.13
CA LYS A 199 -12.90 -27.51 1.33
C LYS A 199 -11.58 -27.89 0.66
N LYS A 200 -11.31 -27.33 -0.52
CA LYS A 200 -10.11 -27.65 -1.30
C LYS A 200 -8.85 -26.92 -0.80
N HIS A 201 -8.98 -25.65 -0.42
CA HIS A 201 -7.85 -24.76 -0.17
C HIS A 201 -7.78 -24.23 1.26
N GLY A 202 -8.80 -24.44 2.09
CA GLY A 202 -8.86 -23.99 3.48
C GLY A 202 -8.35 -25.02 4.49
N VAL A 203 -7.51 -25.97 4.05
CA VAL A 203 -6.91 -27.02 4.88
C VAL A 203 -5.43 -26.71 5.13
N PRO A 204 -4.87 -27.03 6.33
CA PRO A 204 -3.45 -26.85 6.59
C PRO A 204 -2.55 -27.70 5.67
N PRO A 205 -1.34 -27.22 5.30
CA PRO A 205 -0.76 -25.91 5.62
C PRO A 205 -1.40 -24.79 4.80
N LEU A 206 -1.90 -23.75 5.50
CA LEU A 206 -2.66 -22.64 4.91
C LEU A 206 -1.86 -21.34 4.97
N MET A 207 -1.70 -20.67 3.83
CA MET A 207 -1.11 -19.32 3.80
C MET A 207 -2.16 -18.28 4.26
N ALA A 208 -1.71 -17.26 5.00
CA ALA A 208 -2.58 -16.17 5.46
C ALA A 208 -3.38 -15.52 4.31
N SER A 209 -2.72 -15.26 3.19
CA SER A 209 -3.35 -14.66 2.00
C SER A 209 -4.49 -15.52 1.44
N VAL A 210 -4.36 -16.84 1.45
CA VAL A 210 -5.40 -17.78 1.00
C VAL A 210 -6.55 -17.80 2.01
N ALA A 211 -6.26 -17.86 3.31
CA ALA A 211 -7.26 -17.79 4.37
C ALA A 211 -8.11 -16.51 4.25
N PHE A 212 -7.45 -15.35 4.11
CA PHE A 212 -8.13 -14.06 3.92
C PHE A 212 -8.93 -14.00 2.63
N ALA A 213 -8.38 -14.49 1.50
CA ALA A 213 -9.10 -14.50 0.24
C ALA A 213 -10.37 -15.36 0.31
N LEU A 214 -10.30 -16.53 0.95
CA LEU A 214 -11.46 -17.40 1.19
C LEU A 214 -12.48 -16.74 2.12
N LEU A 215 -12.02 -16.09 3.20
CA LEU A 215 -12.89 -15.35 4.12
C LEU A 215 -13.66 -14.25 3.39
N LEU A 216 -12.95 -13.42 2.62
CA LEU A 216 -13.57 -12.33 1.86
C LEU A 216 -14.52 -12.88 0.80
N LEU A 217 -14.15 -13.97 0.13
CA LEU A 217 -15.02 -14.62 -0.84
C LEU A 217 -16.32 -15.14 -0.22
N LEU A 218 -16.25 -15.83 0.92
CA LEU A 218 -17.43 -16.30 1.65
C LEU A 218 -18.32 -15.13 2.07
N ARG A 219 -17.71 -14.07 2.64
CA ARG A 219 -18.42 -12.86 3.07
C ARG A 219 -19.15 -12.20 1.90
N ASP A 220 -18.47 -12.05 0.75
CA ASP A 220 -19.03 -11.40 -0.43
C ASP A 220 -20.06 -12.29 -1.17
N SER A 221 -20.10 -13.58 -0.84
CA SER A 221 -21.04 -14.57 -1.36
C SER A 221 -22.28 -14.78 -0.48
N VAL A 222 -22.41 -14.07 0.65
CA VAL A 222 -23.60 -14.12 1.51
C VAL A 222 -24.82 -13.59 0.76
N GLU A 223 -25.88 -14.38 0.75
CA GLU A 223 -27.18 -13.99 0.19
C GLU A 223 -28.31 -14.11 1.20
N VAL A 224 -28.35 -15.21 1.95
CA VAL A 224 -29.34 -15.43 3.01
C VAL A 224 -28.69 -15.32 4.39
N PRO A 225 -29.45 -14.97 5.45
CA PRO A 225 -28.91 -14.84 6.81
C PRO A 225 -28.14 -16.08 7.30
N ASP A 226 -28.56 -17.28 6.90
CA ASP A 226 -27.93 -18.53 7.32
C ASP A 226 -26.57 -18.78 6.67
N ASP A 227 -26.22 -18.08 5.58
CA ASP A 227 -24.89 -18.17 4.98
C ASP A 227 -23.81 -17.63 5.92
N TRP A 228 -24.15 -16.74 6.84
CA TRP A 228 -23.23 -16.29 7.88
C TRP A 228 -22.75 -17.45 8.76
N ASN A 229 -23.52 -18.55 8.90
CA ASN A 229 -23.06 -19.73 9.63
C ASN A 229 -21.86 -20.38 8.93
N LYS A 230 -21.85 -20.38 7.59
CA LYS A 230 -20.78 -20.96 6.79
C LYS A 230 -19.48 -20.16 6.93
N LEU A 231 -19.59 -18.83 6.97
CA LEU A 231 -18.46 -17.94 7.24
C LEU A 231 -17.88 -18.16 8.65
N LEU A 232 -18.75 -18.16 9.67
CA LEU A 232 -18.30 -18.35 11.06
C LEU A 232 -17.67 -19.73 11.27
N ALA A 233 -18.26 -20.79 10.70
CA ALA A 233 -17.69 -22.13 10.76
C ALA A 233 -16.29 -22.20 10.12
N PHE A 234 -16.05 -21.47 9.03
CA PHE A 234 -14.71 -21.36 8.45
C PHE A 234 -13.74 -20.65 9.40
N ILE A 235 -14.13 -19.51 9.98
CA ILE A 235 -13.30 -18.77 10.94
C ILE A 235 -12.97 -19.64 12.16
N ASP A 236 -13.95 -20.36 12.71
CA ASP A 236 -13.77 -21.18 13.90
C ASP A 236 -12.84 -22.38 13.63
N ALA A 237 -12.81 -22.89 12.39
CA ALA A 237 -11.94 -23.98 11.96
C ALA A 237 -10.49 -23.56 11.64
N LEU A 238 -10.18 -22.25 11.58
CA LEU A 238 -8.82 -21.78 11.35
C LEU A 238 -7.94 -22.01 12.59
N PRO A 239 -6.62 -22.24 12.41
CA PRO A 239 -5.66 -22.25 13.51
C PRO A 239 -5.71 -20.97 14.35
N GLU A 240 -5.36 -21.07 15.63
CA GLU A 240 -5.48 -19.98 16.60
C GLU A 240 -4.77 -18.69 16.16
N ASP A 241 -3.58 -18.81 15.60
CA ASP A 241 -2.78 -17.69 15.13
C ASP A 241 -3.51 -16.84 14.08
N PHE A 242 -4.35 -17.45 13.24
CA PHE A 242 -5.18 -16.72 12.29
C PHE A 242 -6.36 -16.06 13.00
N ARG A 243 -7.03 -16.77 13.92
CA ARG A 243 -8.22 -16.24 14.62
C ARG A 243 -7.90 -14.99 15.45
N GLN A 244 -6.66 -14.85 15.91
CA GLN A 244 -6.21 -13.69 16.68
C GLN A 244 -5.86 -12.46 15.84
N GLN A 245 -5.84 -12.56 14.51
CA GLN A 245 -5.55 -11.39 13.67
C GLN A 245 -6.70 -10.37 13.71
N PRO A 246 -6.41 -9.06 13.88
CA PRO A 246 -7.43 -8.02 14.05
C PRO A 246 -8.49 -8.00 12.94
N GLU A 247 -8.07 -8.26 11.71
CA GLU A 247 -8.93 -8.30 10.53
C GLU A 247 -9.95 -9.44 10.65
N LEU A 248 -9.52 -10.63 11.07
CA LEU A 248 -10.38 -11.80 11.28
C LEU A 248 -11.34 -11.60 12.45
N GLN A 249 -10.87 -10.99 13.55
CA GLN A 249 -11.72 -10.63 14.69
C GLN A 249 -12.81 -9.62 14.31
N SER A 250 -12.47 -8.59 13.51
CA SER A 250 -13.44 -7.61 13.02
C SER A 250 -14.56 -8.26 12.18
N GLN A 251 -14.19 -9.24 11.35
CA GLN A 251 -15.13 -9.97 10.49
C GLN A 251 -15.99 -10.95 11.28
N ARG A 252 -15.56 -11.43 12.45
CA ARG A 252 -16.37 -12.25 13.37
C ARG A 252 -17.42 -11.44 14.13
N ALA A 253 -17.13 -10.18 14.47
CA ALA A 253 -18.04 -9.30 15.20
C ALA A 253 -19.19 -8.72 14.34
N SER A 254 -19.00 -8.64 13.02
CA SER A 254 -20.00 -8.06 12.10
C SER A 254 -21.25 -8.95 11.87
N PRO A 255 -21.12 -10.28 11.67
CA PRO A 255 -22.25 -11.20 11.50
C PRO A 255 -23.12 -11.31 12.76
N SER A 256 -22.52 -11.37 13.95
CA SER A 256 -23.27 -11.48 15.23
C SER A 256 -24.15 -10.25 15.47
N ARG A 257 -23.67 -9.05 15.14
CA ARG A 257 -24.46 -7.81 15.15
C ARG A 257 -25.60 -7.82 14.11
N ARG A 258 -25.35 -8.35 12.91
CA ARG A 258 -26.36 -8.40 11.82
C ARG A 258 -27.45 -9.46 12.05
N ARG A 259 -27.13 -10.57 12.74
CA ARG A 259 -28.13 -11.56 13.20
C ARG A 259 -29.12 -10.96 14.20
N GLY A 260 -28.62 -10.17 15.15
CA GLY A 260 -29.45 -9.50 16.17
C GLY A 260 -30.46 -8.50 15.60
N THR A 261 -30.19 -7.92 14.42
CA THR A 261 -31.13 -7.00 13.75
C THR A 261 -32.25 -7.69 12.96
N CYS A 262 -32.10 -8.97 12.61
CA CYS A 262 -33.12 -9.68 11.82
C CYS A 262 -34.14 -10.43 12.69
N ALA A 263 -33.75 -10.86 13.90
CA ALA A 263 -34.61 -11.60 14.83
C ALA A 263 -35.67 -10.75 15.58
N LYS A 264 -35.70 -9.42 15.39
CA LYS A 264 -36.71 -8.51 15.99
C LYS A 264 -37.60 -7.82 14.94
N ARG A 265 -38.03 -8.56 13.92
CA ARG A 265 -39.08 -8.13 12.98
C ARG A 265 -40.22 -9.14 12.91
N SER A 266 -40.83 -9.43 14.05
CA SER A 266 -42.20 -9.93 14.13
C SER A 266 -42.91 -9.25 15.30
N SER A 267 -44.06 -8.65 15.00
CA SER A 267 -45.08 -8.15 15.95
C SER A 267 -44.63 -7.21 17.09
N ASN A 268 -44.29 -5.96 16.79
CA ASN A 268 -45.07 -4.81 17.29
C ASN A 268 -44.53 -3.51 16.70
N SER A 269 -45.42 -2.75 16.08
CA SER A 269 -45.07 -1.49 15.42
C SER A 269 -45.09 -0.32 16.43
N ARG A 270 -44.16 0.64 16.22
CA ARG A 270 -44.20 2.07 16.62
C ARG A 270 -43.43 2.63 17.82
N SER A 271 -42.70 1.91 18.68
CA SER A 271 -42.09 2.57 19.87
C SER A 271 -40.56 2.68 19.96
N CYS A 272 -39.74 2.11 19.06
CA CYS A 272 -38.27 2.11 19.25
C CYS A 272 -37.45 3.09 18.38
N TRP A 273 -38.07 4.16 17.87
CA TRP A 273 -37.40 5.20 17.05
C TRP A 273 -37.36 6.58 17.72
N ARG A 274 -36.99 6.68 19.00
CA ARG A 274 -36.69 7.98 19.62
C ARG A 274 -35.52 7.92 20.60
N ARG A 275 -34.29 8.01 20.08
CA ARG A 275 -33.26 8.97 20.54
C ARG A 275 -32.22 9.16 19.44
N ARG A 276 -31.99 10.44 19.10
CA ARG A 276 -31.30 10.99 17.92
C ARG A 276 -29.79 10.75 17.92
N VAL A 277 -29.23 10.53 16.73
CA VAL A 277 -28.15 11.39 16.18
C VAL A 277 -28.55 11.77 14.74
N ARG A 278 -28.49 13.07 14.44
CA ARG A 278 -29.01 13.73 13.23
C ARG A 278 -28.29 13.26 11.95
N ARG A 279 -29.07 12.90 10.91
CA ARG A 279 -28.71 13.04 9.49
C ARG A 279 -29.45 14.25 8.91
N PRO A 280 -28.85 14.93 7.93
CA PRO A 280 -29.53 15.24 6.65
C PRO A 280 -28.66 14.72 5.50
N SER A 281 -29.09 14.33 4.30
CA SER A 281 -30.36 14.02 3.63
C SER A 281 -29.96 13.62 2.19
N ALA A 282 -30.89 13.03 1.42
CA ALA A 282 -30.82 12.76 -0.02
C ALA A 282 -30.15 11.45 -0.49
N LEU A 283 -30.98 10.42 -0.58
CA LEU A 283 -30.90 9.33 -1.55
C LEU A 283 -31.09 9.87 -2.98
N GLY A 284 -30.40 9.29 -3.95
CA GLY A 284 -30.69 9.42 -5.37
C GLY A 284 -30.24 8.18 -6.14
N CYS A 285 -31.18 7.33 -6.53
CA CYS A 285 -30.99 6.25 -7.50
C CYS A 285 -30.87 6.84 -8.91
N TRP A 286 -29.82 6.52 -9.67
CA TRP A 286 -29.85 6.61 -11.15
C TRP A 286 -29.10 5.43 -11.76
N ALA A 287 -29.75 4.80 -12.73
CA ALA A 287 -29.31 3.64 -13.50
C ALA A 287 -28.16 3.99 -14.45
N ALA A 288 -27.29 3.01 -14.72
CA ALA A 288 -26.26 3.11 -15.74
C ALA A 288 -26.86 2.75 -17.10
N ASP A 289 -26.78 3.69 -18.04
CA ASP A 289 -27.14 3.49 -19.44
C ASP A 289 -25.89 3.05 -20.23
N THR A 290 -26.10 2.10 -21.12
CA THR A 290 -25.10 1.44 -21.96
C THR A 290 -24.95 2.17 -23.29
N SER A 291 -23.74 2.55 -23.68
CA SER A 291 -23.22 2.49 -25.07
C SER A 291 -21.89 3.23 -25.21
N GLY A 292 -20.96 2.65 -25.96
CA GLY A 292 -19.66 3.26 -26.24
C GLY A 292 -18.67 2.27 -26.83
N SER A 293 -18.88 1.89 -28.09
CA SER A 293 -17.98 1.08 -28.92
C SER A 293 -16.67 1.82 -29.19
N THR A 294 -15.53 1.12 -29.17
CA THR A 294 -14.35 1.56 -29.95
C THR A 294 -13.49 0.35 -30.34
N ALA A 295 -13.26 0.24 -31.64
CA ALA A 295 -12.53 -0.81 -32.32
C ALA A 295 -11.02 -0.73 -32.04
N ILE A 296 -10.37 -1.89 -31.87
CA ILE A 296 -8.91 -2.03 -31.80
C ILE A 296 -8.45 -2.76 -33.07
N GLN A 297 -7.71 -2.06 -33.93
CA GLN A 297 -6.99 -2.62 -35.07
C GLN A 297 -5.90 -3.59 -34.59
N ARG A 298 -5.90 -4.81 -35.14
CA ARG A 298 -4.86 -5.82 -34.94
C ARG A 298 -3.74 -5.63 -35.97
N SER A 299 -2.53 -5.36 -35.52
CA SER A 299 -1.32 -5.60 -36.32
C SER A 299 -0.78 -7.00 -36.01
N ARG A 300 -0.55 -7.80 -37.07
CA ARG A 300 0.06 -9.13 -37.01
C ARG A 300 1.59 -8.96 -36.97
N SER A 301 2.26 -9.59 -36.03
CA SER A 301 3.69 -9.89 -36.14
C SER A 301 3.96 -11.38 -35.89
N ARG A 302 5.00 -11.86 -36.56
CA ARG A 302 5.28 -13.25 -36.95
C ARG A 302 5.64 -14.16 -35.78
N SER A 303 5.22 -15.41 -35.94
CA SER A 303 5.52 -16.59 -35.13
C SER A 303 7.02 -16.94 -35.12
N GLY A 304 7.61 -16.98 -33.93
CA GLY A 304 8.86 -17.69 -33.63
C GLY A 304 8.60 -18.64 -32.46
N ASN A 305 9.02 -19.90 -32.61
CA ASN A 305 8.81 -21.00 -31.66
C ASN A 305 9.30 -20.64 -30.25
N PHE A 306 8.36 -20.50 -29.31
CA PHE A 306 8.67 -20.43 -27.88
C PHE A 306 8.34 -21.75 -27.20
N LEU A 307 9.38 -22.32 -26.58
CA LEU A 307 9.32 -23.43 -25.64
C LEU A 307 8.18 -23.20 -24.63
N THR A 308 7.40 -24.25 -24.39
CA THR A 308 6.17 -24.30 -23.60
C THR A 308 6.41 -24.12 -22.09
N GLY A 309 6.94 -22.97 -21.67
CA GLY A 309 6.84 -22.48 -20.30
C GLY A 309 5.78 -21.39 -20.24
N ARG A 310 4.66 -21.59 -19.52
CA ARG A 310 3.69 -20.50 -19.31
C ARG A 310 4.38 -19.36 -18.57
N SER A 311 4.55 -18.21 -19.23
CA SER A 311 5.00 -16.98 -18.57
C SER A 311 3.97 -16.54 -17.54
N ILE A 312 4.41 -16.28 -16.31
CA ILE A 312 3.56 -15.79 -15.21
C ILE A 312 3.77 -14.28 -15.09
N ALA A 313 2.68 -13.51 -15.08
CA ALA A 313 2.70 -12.07 -14.81
C ALA A 313 2.18 -11.79 -13.39
N THR A 314 2.85 -10.89 -12.66
CA THR A 314 2.42 -10.41 -11.34
C THR A 314 1.98 -8.94 -11.46
N SER A 315 0.83 -8.58 -10.90
CA SER A 315 0.42 -7.18 -10.76
C SER A 315 0.87 -6.62 -9.42
N VAL A 316 1.46 -5.43 -9.42
CA VAL A 316 1.68 -4.66 -8.19
C VAL A 316 0.43 -3.82 -7.94
N ALA A 317 -0.26 -4.05 -6.82
CA ALA A 317 -1.39 -3.24 -6.40
C ALA A 317 -0.95 -2.38 -5.22
N TRP A 318 -1.08 -1.06 -5.34
CA TRP A 318 -0.99 -0.15 -4.21
C TRP A 318 -2.25 -0.33 -3.37
N THR A 319 -2.16 -1.04 -2.25
CA THR A 319 -3.27 -1.11 -1.29
C THR A 319 -3.37 0.24 -0.60
N SER A 320 -4.08 1.21 -1.21
CA SER A 320 -4.49 2.39 -0.46
C SER A 320 -5.58 1.92 0.52
N ILE A 321 -5.27 1.94 1.81
CA ILE A 321 -6.31 1.98 2.83
C ILE A 321 -6.98 3.34 2.64
N SER A 322 -8.13 3.33 1.96
CA SER A 322 -8.86 4.53 1.60
C SER A 322 -9.34 5.25 2.86
N THR A 323 -8.64 6.29 3.29
CA THR A 323 -9.24 7.40 4.02
C THR A 323 -9.89 8.32 3.00
N THR A 324 -11.22 8.32 3.04
CA THR A 324 -12.19 9.20 2.37
C THR A 324 -11.58 10.42 1.66
N THR A 325 -11.28 10.31 0.37
CA THR A 325 -10.94 11.48 -0.45
C THR A 325 -12.22 12.08 -1.02
N THR A 326 -12.63 13.21 -0.47
CA THR A 326 -13.67 14.08 -1.03
C THR A 326 -13.22 14.59 -2.39
N ALA A 327 -13.71 13.97 -3.47
CA ALA A 327 -13.58 14.51 -4.82
C ALA A 327 -14.39 15.82 -4.92
N ARG A 328 -13.71 16.97 -4.91
CA ARG A 328 -14.33 18.24 -5.28
C ARG A 328 -14.63 18.22 -6.78
N ARG A 329 -15.90 17.95 -7.13
CA ARG A 329 -16.44 18.27 -8.46
C ARG A 329 -16.42 19.79 -8.64
N ILE A 330 -15.58 20.27 -9.55
CA ILE A 330 -15.74 21.60 -10.15
C ILE A 330 -17.06 21.58 -10.91
N CYS A 331 -18.07 22.24 -10.35
CA CYS A 331 -19.36 22.39 -11.01
C CYS A 331 -19.20 23.38 -12.17
N ARG A 332 -19.53 22.95 -13.40
CA ARG A 332 -19.58 23.79 -14.62
C ARG A 332 -20.46 25.06 -14.49
N ALA A 333 -21.22 25.20 -13.40
CA ALA A 333 -21.98 26.40 -13.08
C ALA A 333 -21.17 27.54 -12.40
N CYS A 334 -19.94 27.29 -11.92
CA CYS A 334 -19.10 28.36 -11.34
C CYS A 334 -18.27 29.12 -12.40
N ILE A 335 -18.02 28.53 -13.57
CA ILE A 335 -17.31 29.21 -14.66
C ILE A 335 -18.24 30.22 -15.37
N ALA A 336 -19.54 29.97 -15.41
CA ALA A 336 -20.51 30.88 -16.05
C ALA A 336 -20.85 32.14 -15.23
N ARG A 337 -20.52 32.20 -13.93
CA ARG A 337 -20.71 33.41 -13.09
C ARG A 337 -19.47 34.29 -12.95
N ALA A 338 -18.28 33.81 -13.34
CA ALA A 338 -17.05 34.60 -13.33
C ALA A 338 -16.83 35.38 -14.64
N MET A 339 -17.53 35.03 -15.73
CA MET A 339 -17.43 35.73 -17.03
C MET A 339 -18.49 36.81 -17.28
N ALA A 340 -19.39 37.10 -16.32
CA ALA A 340 -20.41 38.14 -16.44
C ALA A 340 -20.14 39.40 -15.58
N ARG A 341 -18.88 39.62 -15.19
CA ARG A 341 -18.42 40.84 -14.49
C ARG A 341 -17.17 41.47 -15.13
N MET A 342 -16.89 41.15 -16.39
CA MET A 342 -15.91 41.84 -17.23
C MET A 342 -16.49 42.01 -18.64
N ILE A 343 -17.56 42.78 -18.74
CA ILE A 343 -17.84 43.78 -19.80
C ILE A 343 -18.46 44.98 -19.07
#